data_AF-A0A7W0UJ09-F1
#
_entry.id   AF-A0A7W0UJ09-F1
#
_cell.length_a   1.000
_cell.length_b   1.000
_cell.length_c   1.000
_cell.angle_alpha   90.00
_cell.angle_beta   90.00
_cell.angle_gamma   90.00
#
_symmetry.space_group_name_H-M   'P 1'
#
loop_
_entity.id
_entity.type
_entity.pdbx_description
1 polymer ?
#
loop_
_entity_poly.entity_id
_entity_poly.type
_entity_poly.pdbx_seq_one_letter_code
_entity_poly.pdbx_strand_id
1 'polypeptide(L)'
;RKVMILDLDNDHMTVNGDNILAFEPGIDWDIRRVEGAGRLAGGLFNVVLHGTGKVAVTSDGEPVLLETGTPTFADPESAIAWSGSVRTSVRSDVSFKTFLGKGSGESFQIAFDGPGWVLIQPSEGSVVPPHSHGSSGGGGGFDFGGDD
;
A
#
# COMPACT_ATOMS: atom_id res chain seq x y z
N ARG A 1 3.43 13.81 0.86
CA ARG A 1 2.57 13.69 -0.35
C ARG A 1 2.98 14.64 -1.47
N LYS A 2 3.20 14.09 -2.66
CA LYS A 2 3.28 14.80 -3.95
C LYS A 2 1.94 14.67 -4.66
N VAL A 3 1.59 15.65 -5.48
CA VAL A 3 0.41 15.62 -6.36
C VAL A 3 0.89 15.45 -7.79
N MET A 4 0.22 14.59 -8.55
CA MET A 4 0.48 14.38 -9.96
C MET A 4 -0.82 14.34 -10.74
N ILE A 5 -0.72 14.72 -12.01
CA ILE A 5 -1.85 14.73 -12.94
C ILE A 5 -1.62 13.60 -13.94
N LEU A 6 -2.61 12.71 -14.03
CA LEU A 6 -2.68 11.67 -15.04
C LEU A 6 -3.69 12.12 -16.09
N ASP A 7 -3.34 11.94 -17.36
CA ASP A 7 -4.26 12.16 -18.47
C ASP A 7 -4.96 10.84 -18.80
N LEU A 8 -6.29 10.90 -18.95
CA LEU A 8 -7.14 9.82 -19.43
C LEU A 8 -7.66 10.24 -20.81
N ASP A 9 -7.52 9.36 -21.81
CA ASP A 9 -7.93 9.66 -23.19
C ASP A 9 -8.80 8.53 -23.74
N ASN A 10 -10.12 8.67 -23.56
CA ASN A 10 -11.13 7.68 -23.94
C ASN A 10 -10.74 6.27 -23.49
N ASP A 11 -10.24 6.19 -22.25
CA ASP A 11 -9.74 4.98 -21.62
C ASP A 11 -10.33 4.87 -20.21
N HIS A 12 -9.99 3.81 -19.50
CA HIS A 12 -10.30 3.65 -18.08
C HIS A 12 -9.07 3.31 -17.26
N MET A 13 -9.05 3.81 -16.02
CA MET A 13 -8.03 3.48 -15.02
C MET A 13 -8.69 3.21 -13.68
N THR A 14 -7.99 2.48 -12.82
CA THR A 14 -8.40 2.30 -11.43
C THR A 14 -7.43 3.05 -10.53
N VAL A 15 -7.94 3.77 -9.53
CA VAL A 15 -7.15 4.53 -8.56
C VAL A 15 -7.53 4.05 -7.16
N ASN A 16 -6.55 3.87 -6.28
CA ASN A 16 -6.80 3.60 -4.87
C ASN A 16 -7.49 4.83 -4.23
N GLY A 17 -8.54 4.59 -3.45
CA GLY A 17 -9.35 5.64 -2.83
C GLY A 17 -8.57 6.60 -1.93
N ASP A 18 -7.48 6.15 -1.31
CA ASP A 18 -6.64 7.00 -0.46
C ASP A 18 -5.72 7.94 -1.25
N ASN A 19 -5.57 7.67 -2.55
CA ASN A 19 -4.69 8.40 -3.44
C ASN A 19 -5.43 9.37 -4.36
N ILE A 20 -6.72 9.21 -4.62
CA ILE A 20 -7.47 10.12 -5.50
C ILE A 20 -7.73 11.48 -4.83
N LEU A 21 -7.47 12.57 -5.57
CA LEU A 21 -7.69 13.94 -5.07
C LEU A 21 -8.84 14.65 -5.80
N ALA A 22 -8.84 14.60 -7.13
CA ALA A 22 -9.84 15.23 -7.98
C ALA A 22 -9.79 14.65 -9.40
N PHE A 23 -10.83 14.83 -10.18
CA PHE A 23 -10.85 14.54 -11.61
C PHE A 23 -11.80 15.51 -12.33
N GLU A 24 -11.60 15.68 -13.63
CA GLU A 24 -12.43 16.58 -14.44
C GLU A 24 -13.88 16.07 -14.57
N PRO A 25 -14.89 16.97 -14.70
CA PRO A 25 -16.30 16.58 -14.75
C PRO A 25 -16.71 15.64 -15.89
N GLY A 26 -15.88 15.50 -16.94
CA GLY A 26 -16.12 14.61 -18.08
C GLY A 26 -15.72 13.15 -17.84
N ILE A 27 -15.24 12.82 -16.64
CA ILE A 27 -14.84 11.47 -16.26
C ILE A 27 -15.97 10.81 -15.47
N ASP A 28 -16.46 9.69 -16.00
CA ASP A 28 -17.37 8.79 -15.30
C ASP A 28 -16.60 8.02 -14.24
N TRP A 29 -17.26 7.73 -13.11
CA TRP A 29 -16.62 7.04 -12.00
C TRP A 29 -17.54 6.03 -11.30
N ASP A 30 -16.92 5.00 -10.73
CA ASP A 30 -17.57 3.97 -9.92
C ASP A 30 -16.66 3.55 -8.76
N ILE A 31 -17.22 3.38 -7.56
CA ILE A 31 -16.46 2.93 -6.38
C ILE A 31 -16.64 1.43 -6.23
N ARG A 32 -15.53 0.69 -6.33
CA ARG A 32 -15.51 -0.76 -6.17
C ARG A 32 -14.66 -1.16 -4.98
N ARG A 33 -15.09 -2.19 -4.27
CA ARG A 33 -14.23 -2.86 -3.29
C ARG A 33 -13.29 -3.80 -4.02
N VAL A 34 -12.06 -3.95 -3.53
CA VAL A 34 -11.16 -5.00 -4.01
C VAL A 34 -11.79 -6.36 -3.72
N GLU A 35 -12.08 -7.14 -4.76
CA GLU A 35 -12.64 -8.48 -4.62
C GLU A 35 -11.64 -9.40 -3.90
N GLY A 36 -12.09 -10.18 -2.92
CA GLY A 36 -11.24 -11.07 -2.13
C GLY A 36 -10.50 -10.41 -0.96
N ALA A 37 -10.56 -9.09 -0.81
CA ALA A 37 -9.86 -8.36 0.25
C ALA A 37 -10.63 -8.32 1.60
N GLY A 38 -11.92 -8.67 1.60
CA GLY A 38 -12.76 -8.80 2.79
C GLY A 38 -12.70 -7.60 3.76
N ARG A 39 -13.06 -7.81 5.03
CA ARG A 39 -12.80 -6.83 6.11
C ARG A 39 -11.33 -6.83 6.56
N LEU A 40 -10.51 -7.72 6.01
CA LEU A 40 -9.16 -8.02 6.48
C LEU A 40 -8.11 -7.10 5.85
N ALA A 41 -8.33 -6.64 4.62
CA ALA A 41 -7.44 -5.70 3.94
C ALA A 41 -7.80 -4.23 4.22
N GLY A 42 -8.13 -3.88 5.47
CA GLY A 42 -8.24 -2.48 5.90
C GLY A 42 -9.39 -1.63 5.31
N GLY A 43 -10.21 -2.17 4.41
CA GLY A 43 -11.25 -1.39 3.75
C GLY A 43 -10.77 -0.67 2.48
N LEU A 44 -9.85 -1.27 1.73
CA LEU A 44 -9.43 -0.74 0.43
C LEU A 44 -10.61 -0.61 -0.55
N PHE A 45 -10.90 0.62 -0.91
CA PHE A 45 -11.84 0.97 -1.98
C PHE A 45 -11.03 1.52 -3.16
N ASN A 46 -11.43 1.13 -4.36
CA ASN A 46 -10.90 1.65 -5.59
C ASN A 46 -11.95 2.51 -6.28
N VAL A 47 -11.50 3.57 -6.93
CA VAL A 47 -12.30 4.37 -7.84
C VAL A 47 -11.92 3.99 -9.26
N VAL A 48 -12.87 3.42 -10.00
CA VAL A 48 -12.72 3.14 -11.43
C VAL A 48 -13.17 4.38 -12.18
N LEU A 49 -12.29 4.93 -13.00
CA LEU A 49 -12.48 6.14 -13.79
C LEU A 49 -12.53 5.79 -15.27
N HIS A 50 -13.41 6.42 -16.04
CA HIS A 50 -13.55 6.20 -17.48
C HIS A 50 -13.87 7.51 -18.20
N GLY A 51 -13.28 7.74 -19.37
CA GLY A 51 -13.58 8.90 -20.23
C GLY A 51 -12.33 9.64 -20.68
N THR A 52 -12.45 10.94 -20.91
CA THR A 52 -11.34 11.80 -21.32
C THR A 52 -11.22 12.99 -20.37
N GLY A 53 -10.03 13.22 -19.84
CA GLY A 53 -9.73 14.36 -18.97
C GLY A 53 -8.55 14.12 -18.05
N LYS A 54 -8.42 14.99 -17.05
CA LYS A 54 -7.34 14.96 -16.06
C LYS A 54 -7.78 14.35 -14.73
N VAL A 55 -6.91 13.55 -14.15
CA VAL A 55 -7.06 12.93 -12.83
C VAL A 55 -5.90 13.36 -11.94
N ALA A 56 -6.20 14.01 -10.82
CA ALA A 56 -5.22 14.37 -9.81
C ALA A 56 -5.13 13.25 -8.75
N VAL A 57 -3.92 12.72 -8.54
CA VAL A 57 -3.63 11.70 -7.53
C VAL A 57 -2.48 12.14 -6.62
N THR A 58 -2.39 11.49 -5.46
CA THR A 58 -1.36 11.74 -4.45
C THR A 58 -0.46 10.54 -4.24
N SER A 59 0.81 10.80 -3.96
CA SER A 59 1.84 9.79 -3.69
C SER A 59 2.70 10.18 -2.50
N ASP A 60 3.08 9.22 -1.65
CA ASP A 60 4.06 9.38 -0.61
C ASP A 60 5.48 9.08 -1.12
N GLY A 61 6.01 10.07 -1.84
CA GLY A 61 7.33 10.04 -2.46
C GLY A 61 7.27 10.29 -3.96
N GLU A 62 8.37 10.03 -4.65
CA GLU A 62 8.37 10.00 -6.12
C GLU A 62 7.81 8.64 -6.58
N PRO A 63 6.69 8.61 -7.32
CA PRO A 63 6.11 7.36 -7.77
C PRO A 63 6.98 6.69 -8.84
N VAL A 64 6.76 5.39 -9.05
CA VAL A 64 7.37 4.60 -10.12
C VAL A 64 6.26 3.97 -10.94
N LEU A 65 6.34 4.12 -12.27
CA LEU A 65 5.47 3.45 -13.22
C LEU A 65 6.09 2.11 -13.61
N LEU A 66 5.37 1.01 -13.42
CA LEU A 66 5.79 -0.34 -13.78
C LEU A 66 4.88 -0.89 -14.87
N GLU A 67 5.46 -1.53 -15.89
CA GLU A 67 4.70 -2.25 -16.92
C GLU A 67 4.24 -3.61 -16.38
N THR A 68 2.99 -3.97 -16.64
CA THR A 68 2.37 -5.22 -16.15
C THR A 68 2.34 -6.33 -17.22
N GLY A 69 3.10 -6.18 -18.31
CA GLY A 69 3.22 -7.19 -19.36
C GLY A 69 3.79 -8.53 -18.86
N THR A 70 4.41 -8.53 -17.69
CA THR A 70 4.74 -9.72 -16.90
C THR A 70 4.06 -9.63 -15.53
N PRO A 71 3.82 -10.78 -14.86
CA PRO A 71 3.20 -10.78 -13.54
C PRO A 71 3.95 -9.86 -12.57
N THR A 72 3.25 -8.81 -12.13
CA THR A 72 3.78 -7.78 -11.25
C THR A 72 3.04 -7.82 -9.93
N PHE A 73 3.76 -7.72 -8.82
CA PHE A 73 3.19 -7.82 -7.48
C PHE A 73 3.57 -6.59 -6.68
N ALA A 74 2.60 -6.04 -5.94
CA ALA A 74 2.85 -4.93 -5.04
C ALA A 74 1.98 -5.04 -3.80
N ASP A 75 2.43 -4.40 -2.73
CA ASP A 75 1.64 -4.31 -1.51
C ASP A 75 0.46 -3.34 -1.72
N PRO A 76 -0.75 -3.65 -1.20
CA PRO A 76 -1.95 -2.87 -1.49
C PRO A 76 -1.84 -1.37 -1.16
N GLU A 77 -1.15 -1.03 -0.07
CA GLU A 77 -0.94 0.35 0.39
C GLU A 77 0.04 1.11 -0.51
N SER A 78 0.87 0.40 -1.29
CA SER A 78 1.82 1.02 -2.24
C SER A 78 1.21 1.30 -3.62
N ALA A 79 0.07 0.70 -3.96
CA ALA A 79 -0.55 0.83 -5.27
C ALA A 79 -1.41 2.11 -5.36
N ILE A 80 -1.03 3.03 -6.24
CA ILE A 80 -1.72 4.32 -6.45
C ILE A 80 -2.81 4.17 -7.51
N ALA A 81 -2.44 3.72 -8.70
CA ALA A 81 -3.33 3.61 -9.85
C ALA A 81 -2.82 2.56 -10.85
N TRP A 82 -3.70 2.03 -11.70
CA TRP A 82 -3.32 1.09 -12.77
C TRP A 82 -4.28 1.18 -13.96
N SER A 83 -3.81 0.73 -15.13
CA SER A 83 -4.62 0.72 -16.35
C SER A 83 -5.85 -0.18 -16.20
N GLY A 84 -6.93 0.20 -16.86
CA GLY A 84 -8.18 -0.54 -16.82
C GLY A 84 -8.16 -1.93 -17.46
N SER A 85 -7.18 -2.21 -18.32
CA SER A 85 -6.94 -3.54 -18.90
C SER A 85 -6.29 -4.52 -17.92
N VAL A 86 -5.70 -4.02 -16.83
CA VAL A 86 -4.98 -4.84 -15.85
C VAL A 86 -5.95 -5.51 -14.90
N ARG A 87 -5.86 -6.84 -14.83
CA ARG A 87 -6.62 -7.66 -13.88
C ARG A 87 -5.88 -7.68 -12.55
N THR A 88 -6.63 -7.49 -11.46
CA THR A 88 -6.08 -7.55 -10.11
C THR A 88 -6.60 -8.75 -9.35
N SER A 89 -5.74 -9.37 -8.55
CA SER A 89 -6.15 -10.41 -7.60
C SER A 89 -5.34 -10.31 -6.32
N VAL A 90 -5.99 -10.56 -5.18
CA VAL A 90 -5.30 -10.59 -3.89
C VAL A 90 -4.67 -11.96 -3.70
N ARG A 91 -3.36 -11.99 -3.43
CA ARG A 91 -2.61 -13.18 -3.07
C ARG A 91 -2.19 -13.07 -1.60
N SER A 92 -2.54 -14.09 -0.82
CA SER A 92 -1.98 -14.29 0.51
C SER A 92 -0.85 -15.29 0.38
N ASP A 93 0.39 -14.86 0.65
CA ASP A 93 1.46 -15.85 0.88
C ASP A 93 1.29 -16.37 2.30
N VAL A 94 0.44 -17.39 2.45
CA VAL A 94 0.38 -18.22 3.65
C VAL A 94 1.63 -19.09 3.66
N SER A 95 2.78 -18.47 3.93
CA SER A 95 4.01 -19.19 4.19
C SER A 95 3.85 -19.88 5.54
N PHE A 96 3.56 -21.17 5.50
CA PHE A 96 3.57 -22.12 6.61
C PHE A 96 4.99 -22.31 7.22
N LYS A 97 5.85 -21.28 7.21
CA LYS A 97 7.17 -21.25 7.87
C LYS A 97 7.23 -20.34 9.09
N THR A 98 6.21 -19.54 9.38
CA THR A 98 6.20 -18.67 10.57
C THR A 98 5.38 -19.26 11.70
N PHE A 99 5.70 -20.51 12.08
CA PHE A 99 5.35 -21.04 13.40
C PHE A 99 6.53 -20.87 14.36
N LEU A 100 7.17 -19.70 14.37
CA LEU A 100 8.17 -19.37 15.39
C LEU A 100 8.35 -17.85 15.53
N GLY A 101 7.44 -17.22 16.27
CA GLY A 101 7.73 -16.01 17.01
C GLY A 101 7.40 -14.68 16.34
N LYS A 102 6.34 -14.04 16.87
CA LYS A 102 6.05 -12.60 16.89
C LYS A 102 5.59 -11.95 15.58
N GLY A 103 4.29 -11.70 15.50
CA GLY A 103 3.62 -10.91 14.44
C GLY A 103 2.89 -11.81 13.44
N SER A 104 1.65 -11.46 13.08
CA SER A 104 0.67 -12.34 12.42
C SER A 104 1.06 -12.93 11.04
N GLY A 105 2.22 -12.61 10.45
CA GLY A 105 2.81 -13.35 9.33
C GLY A 105 2.04 -13.37 7.99
N GLU A 106 0.89 -12.72 7.89
CA GLU A 106 0.06 -12.67 6.68
C GLU A 106 0.44 -11.44 5.84
N SER A 107 1.29 -11.61 4.84
CA SER A 107 1.51 -10.60 3.80
C SER A 107 0.47 -10.78 2.69
N PHE A 108 -0.35 -9.74 2.48
CA PHE A 108 -1.27 -9.66 1.35
C PHE A 108 -0.63 -8.82 0.26
N GLN A 109 -0.62 -9.35 -0.96
CA GLN A 109 -0.10 -8.64 -2.12
C GLN A 109 -1.17 -8.61 -3.22
N ILE A 110 -1.16 -7.55 -4.02
CA ILE A 110 -1.95 -7.46 -5.24
C ILE A 110 -1.10 -7.97 -6.38
N ALA A 111 -1.62 -8.94 -7.11
CA ALA A 111 -1.08 -9.37 -8.39
C ALA A 111 -1.76 -8.58 -9.52
N PHE A 112 -0.95 -8.00 -10.39
CA PHE A 112 -1.35 -7.27 -11.60
C PHE A 112 -1.01 -8.13 -12.82
N ASP A 113 -2.03 -8.49 -13.58
CA ASP A 113 -1.93 -9.39 -14.73
C ASP A 113 -2.54 -8.77 -16.00
N GLY A 114 -1.80 -8.87 -17.10
CA GLY A 114 -2.22 -8.37 -18.41
C GLY A 114 -1.52 -7.08 -18.83
N PRO A 115 -1.58 -6.73 -20.13
CA PRO A 115 -0.89 -5.57 -20.67
C PRO A 115 -1.41 -4.26 -20.07
N GLY A 116 -0.50 -3.42 -19.59
CA GLY A 116 -0.82 -2.14 -18.98
C GLY A 116 0.30 -1.65 -18.08
N TRP A 117 -0.06 -0.81 -17.13
CA TRP A 117 0.84 -0.21 -16.15
C TRP A 117 0.21 -0.19 -14.76
N VAL A 118 1.07 -0.17 -13.75
CA VAL A 118 0.72 0.16 -12.37
C VAL A 118 1.66 1.24 -11.86
N LEU A 119 1.11 2.24 -11.17
CA LEU A 119 1.81 3.34 -10.56
C LEU A 119 1.95 3.06 -9.06
N ILE A 120 3.18 2.99 -8.59
CA ILE A 120 3.55 2.56 -7.24
C ILE A 120 4.19 3.72 -6.48
N GLN A 121 3.83 3.92 -5.21
CA GLN A 121 4.55 4.81 -4.31
C GLN A 121 5.66 4.07 -3.53
N PRO A 122 6.76 4.76 -3.19
CA PRO A 122 7.90 4.14 -2.50
C PRO A 122 7.69 3.90 -0.99
N SER A 123 6.62 4.44 -0.38
CA SER A 123 6.35 4.32 1.06
C SER A 123 4.88 4.03 1.33
N GLU A 124 4.62 3.13 2.30
CA GLU A 124 3.29 2.85 2.87
C GLU A 124 2.96 3.76 4.07
N GLY A 125 3.79 4.78 4.35
CA GLY A 125 3.66 5.64 5.52
C GLY A 125 4.82 5.49 6.53
N SER A 126 4.75 6.26 7.62
CA SER A 126 5.83 6.32 8.63
C SER A 126 5.90 5.04 9.47
N VAL A 127 7.03 4.32 9.40
CA VAL A 127 7.34 3.24 10.36
C VAL A 127 7.65 3.87 11.71
N VAL A 128 6.73 3.81 12.69
CA VAL A 128 7.11 4.07 14.09
C VAL A 128 6.37 3.18 15.09
N PRO A 129 6.91 1.99 15.44
CA PRO A 129 6.73 1.45 16.77
C PRO A 129 7.62 2.28 17.73
N PRO A 130 7.08 2.85 18.81
CA PRO A 130 7.89 3.55 19.79
C PRO A 130 8.86 2.56 20.45
N HIS A 131 10.16 2.83 20.35
CA HIS A 131 11.12 2.17 21.22
C HIS A 131 10.99 2.78 22.62
N SER A 132 10.37 2.05 23.54
CA SER A 132 10.54 2.30 24.96
C SER A 132 11.93 1.82 25.36
N HIS A 133 12.92 2.71 25.40
CA HIS A 133 14.09 2.46 26.23
C HIS A 133 13.61 2.51 27.69
N GLY A 134 13.25 1.34 28.23
CA GLY A 134 13.12 1.19 29.67
C GLY A 134 14.50 1.45 30.27
N SER A 135 14.70 2.63 30.85
CA SER A 135 15.84 2.87 31.72
C SER A 135 15.63 2.05 32.99
N SER A 136 16.00 0.77 32.96
CA SER A 136 16.24 0.02 34.18
C SER A 136 17.49 0.60 34.83
N GLY A 137 17.29 1.61 35.67
CA GLY A 137 18.27 2.03 36.66
C GLY A 137 18.50 0.87 37.63
N GLY A 138 19.49 0.04 37.33
CA GLY A 138 20.05 -0.94 38.25
C GLY A 138 21.25 -0.32 38.95
N GLY A 139 21.01 0.43 40.02
CA GLY A 139 22.06 0.86 40.95
C GLY A 139 22.60 -0.36 41.70
N GLY A 140 23.68 -0.96 41.19
CA GLY A 140 24.48 -1.93 41.92
C GLY A 140 25.50 -1.20 42.77
N GLY A 141 25.08 -0.78 43.98
CA GLY A 141 26.00 -0.32 45.02
C GLY A 141 26.78 -1.50 45.58
N PHE A 142 28.11 -1.45 45.46
CA PHE A 142 29.03 -2.32 46.16
C PHE A 142 29.13 -1.80 47.60
N ASP A 143 28.72 -2.61 48.58
CA ASP A 143 28.93 -2.32 50.01
C ASP A 143 30.12 -3.14 50.52
N PHE A 144 31.17 -2.43 50.95
CA PHE A 144 32.32 -2.99 51.64
C PHE A 144 32.22 -2.58 53.12
N GLY A 145 31.86 -3.53 53.98
CA GLY A 145 32.03 -3.47 55.44
C GLY A 145 31.78 -4.87 55.99
N GLY A 146 32.66 -5.52 56.77
CA GLY A 146 33.61 -4.99 57.72
C GLY A 146 33.07 -5.25 59.14
N ASP A 147 33.70 -6.23 59.81
CA ASP A 147 33.64 -6.56 61.26
C ASP A 147 32.47 -7.42 61.77
N ASP A 148 32.74 -8.72 62.00
CA ASP A 148 33.04 -9.31 63.33
C ASP A 148 33.59 -10.75 63.19
#